data_AF-A0A3N5WIS2-F1
#
_entry.id   AF-A0A3N5WIS2-F1
#
_cell.length_a   1.000
_cell.length_b   1.000
_cell.length_c   1.000
_cell.angle_alpha   90.00
_cell.angle_beta   90.00
_cell.angle_gamma   90.00
#
_symmetry.space_group_name_H-M   'P 1'
#
loop_
_entity.id
_entity.type
_entity.pdbx_description
1 polymer ?
#
loop_
_entity_poly.entity_id
_entity_poly.type
_entity_poly.pdbx_seq_one_letter_code
_entity_poly.pdbx_strand_id
1 'polypeptide(L)'
;MIGKIAKYIVQAPRLAIRTFGRLNWPARIAVVLAGVGVFSVTAIEVTGQPGFCNSCHIMNSYYDSWTHSSHADVKCLECHLQPGFAGLIKGKINGLAQAIDCAVGRVGTKPNATIKDASCLRSECHSTSELAAKPIDCNGVRFAHDKHIDKVVDGIRITCGTCHSHFEGNDHFSVDHNACFVCHFLGGSETAGRPVKTNCQGCHKVPDQVIRRGFVKIDHSDFVSYKASCEESCHKREVRPASQVEGTVCLNCHDFGKPADANSLELHESHTNG
;
A
#
# COMPACT_ATOMS: atom_id res chain seq x y z
N MET A 1 -52.79 0.33 -17.72
CA MET A 1 -51.55 1.12 -17.94
C MET A 1 -50.39 0.31 -18.54
N ILE A 2 -50.37 -1.02 -18.42
CA ILE A 2 -49.26 -1.90 -18.87
C ILE A 2 -49.06 -1.90 -20.41
N GLY A 3 -50.13 -1.82 -21.21
CA GLY A 3 -50.03 -1.84 -22.68
C GLY A 3 -49.43 -0.60 -23.35
N LYS A 4 -49.41 0.56 -22.67
CA LYS A 4 -48.77 1.78 -23.19
C LYS A 4 -47.25 1.74 -23.00
N ILE A 5 -46.79 1.19 -21.87
CA ILE A 5 -45.36 1.02 -21.56
C ILE A 5 -44.73 -0.01 -22.51
N ALA A 6 -45.40 -1.12 -22.78
CA ALA A 6 -44.94 -2.14 -23.73
C ALA A 6 -44.78 -1.60 -25.17
N LYS A 7 -45.68 -0.72 -25.62
CA LYS A 7 -45.54 -0.05 -26.94
C LYS A 7 -44.33 0.88 -26.97
N TYR A 8 -44.08 1.66 -25.93
CA TYR A 8 -42.91 2.53 -25.86
C TYR A 8 -41.58 1.75 -25.86
N ILE A 9 -41.51 0.63 -25.14
CA ILE A 9 -40.33 -0.24 -25.08
C ILE A 9 -39.99 -0.84 -26.45
N VAL A 10 -41.00 -1.22 -27.24
CA VAL A 10 -40.81 -1.82 -28.58
C VAL A 10 -40.65 -0.76 -29.68
N GLN A 11 -41.27 0.41 -29.53
CA GLN A 11 -41.22 1.49 -30.53
C GLN A 11 -39.99 2.36 -30.40
N ALA A 12 -39.46 2.60 -29.19
CA ALA A 12 -38.25 3.38 -28.97
C ALA A 12 -37.04 2.92 -29.80
N PRO A 13 -36.67 1.62 -29.84
CA PRO A 13 -35.55 1.16 -30.67
C PRO A 13 -35.85 1.29 -32.17
N ARG A 14 -37.10 1.05 -32.60
CA ARG A 14 -37.50 1.21 -34.01
C ARG A 14 -37.51 2.66 -34.48
N LEU A 15 -37.91 3.59 -33.61
CA LEU A 15 -37.89 5.03 -33.88
C LEU A 15 -36.45 5.54 -33.93
N ALA A 16 -35.59 5.11 -33.00
CA ALA A 16 -34.16 5.44 -32.96
C ALA A 16 -33.41 4.94 -34.20
N ILE A 17 -33.72 3.73 -34.69
CA ILE A 17 -33.12 3.19 -35.93
C ILE A 17 -33.59 4.00 -37.15
N ARG A 18 -34.87 4.38 -37.22
CA ARG A 18 -35.41 5.21 -38.32
C ARG A 18 -34.86 6.64 -38.31
N THR A 19 -34.69 7.26 -37.14
CA THR A 19 -34.11 8.61 -37.04
C THR A 19 -32.62 8.58 -37.33
N PHE A 20 -31.88 7.56 -36.87
CA PHE A 20 -30.46 7.36 -37.23
C PHE A 20 -30.28 7.12 -38.73
N GLY A 21 -31.16 6.34 -39.36
CA GLY A 21 -31.19 6.14 -40.81
C GLY A 21 -31.50 7.41 -41.64
N ARG A 22 -32.07 8.45 -41.02
CA ARG A 22 -32.34 9.75 -41.67
C ARG A 22 -31.21 10.76 -41.50
N LEU A 23 -30.23 10.49 -40.64
CA LEU A 23 -29.05 11.34 -40.46
C LEU A 23 -28.14 11.26 -41.69
N ASN A 24 -27.51 12.38 -42.05
CA ASN A 24 -26.40 12.39 -43.00
C ASN A 24 -25.20 11.62 -42.42
N TRP A 25 -24.29 11.17 -43.29
CA TRP A 25 -23.13 10.37 -42.88
C TRP A 25 -22.29 11.00 -41.75
N PRO A 26 -22.05 12.33 -41.68
CA PRO A 26 -21.28 12.90 -40.56
C PRO A 26 -22.06 12.87 -39.25
N ALA A 27 -23.38 13.09 -39.25
CA ALA A 27 -24.17 13.01 -38.02
C ALA A 27 -24.31 11.57 -37.51
N ARG A 28 -24.32 10.57 -38.40
CA ARG A 28 -24.25 9.16 -37.97
C ARG A 28 -22.93 8.85 -37.27
N ILE A 29 -21.81 9.30 -37.82
CA ILE A 29 -20.50 9.14 -37.19
C ILE A 29 -20.48 9.82 -35.83
N ALA A 30 -20.96 11.07 -35.73
CA ALA A 30 -21.00 11.80 -34.47
C ALA A 30 -21.81 11.07 -33.38
N VAL A 31 -22.98 10.52 -33.73
CA VAL A 31 -23.82 9.75 -32.80
C VAL A 31 -23.12 8.45 -32.35
N VAL A 32 -22.45 7.74 -33.27
CA VAL A 32 -21.69 6.53 -32.92
C VAL A 32 -20.52 6.86 -32.00
N LEU A 33 -19.75 7.90 -32.32
CA LEU A 33 -18.63 8.34 -31.49
C LEU A 33 -19.09 8.78 -30.10
N ALA A 34 -20.21 9.50 -30.01
CA ALA A 34 -20.81 9.86 -28.73
C ALA A 34 -21.27 8.62 -27.94
N GLY A 35 -21.91 7.67 -28.61
CA GLY A 35 -22.33 6.40 -28.00
C GLY A 35 -21.14 5.58 -27.48
N VAL A 36 -20.07 5.47 -28.27
CA VAL A 36 -18.82 4.81 -27.84
C VAL A 36 -18.20 5.54 -26.66
N GLY A 37 -18.12 6.87 -26.70
CA GLY A 37 -17.59 7.67 -25.59
C GLY A 37 -18.35 7.44 -24.28
N VAL A 38 -19.69 7.49 -24.32
CA VAL A 38 -20.54 7.24 -23.15
C VAL A 38 -20.37 5.81 -22.63
N PHE A 39 -20.34 4.83 -23.52
CA PHE A 39 -20.11 3.43 -23.15
C PHE A 39 -18.74 3.24 -22.50
N SER A 40 -17.68 3.81 -23.07
CA SER A 40 -16.32 3.70 -22.53
C SER A 40 -16.21 4.30 -21.13
N VAL A 41 -16.75 5.51 -20.90
CA VAL A 41 -16.74 6.14 -19.57
C VAL A 41 -17.50 5.29 -18.56
N THR A 42 -18.69 4.81 -18.93
CA THR A 42 -19.50 3.96 -18.05
C THR A 42 -18.77 2.66 -17.70
N ALA A 43 -18.14 2.01 -18.70
CA ALA A 43 -17.37 0.79 -18.49
C ALA A 43 -16.18 1.01 -17.55
N ILE A 44 -15.46 2.14 -17.71
CA ILE A 44 -14.33 2.51 -16.85
C ILE A 44 -14.79 2.67 -15.39
N GLU A 45 -15.89 3.37 -15.16
CA GLU A 45 -16.44 3.62 -13.82
C GLU A 45 -16.93 2.34 -13.16
N VAL A 46 -17.72 1.52 -13.87
CA VAL A 46 -18.26 0.27 -13.34
C VAL A 46 -17.14 -0.72 -13.00
N THR A 47 -16.17 -0.90 -13.89
CA THR A 47 -15.01 -1.79 -13.65
C THR A 47 -14.00 -1.22 -12.65
N GLY A 48 -14.18 0.02 -12.19
CA GLY A 48 -13.37 0.63 -11.15
C GLY A 48 -13.98 0.56 -9.75
N GLN A 49 -15.20 0.04 -9.62
CA GLN A 49 -15.85 -0.09 -8.31
C GLN A 49 -15.28 -1.27 -7.51
N PRO A 50 -15.13 -1.14 -6.19
CA PRO A 50 -14.73 -2.24 -5.31
C PRO A 50 -15.59 -3.50 -5.48
N GLY A 51 -16.90 -3.34 -5.71
CA GLY A 51 -17.81 -4.46 -5.95
C GLY A 51 -17.53 -5.25 -7.24
N PHE A 52 -16.96 -4.62 -8.27
CA PHE A 52 -16.48 -5.33 -9.45
C PHE A 52 -15.28 -6.21 -9.08
N CYS A 53 -14.33 -5.69 -8.31
CA CYS A 53 -13.20 -6.47 -7.80
C CYS A 53 -13.68 -7.66 -6.97
N ASN A 54 -14.65 -7.46 -6.06
CA ASN A 54 -15.27 -8.52 -5.25
C ASN A 54 -16.05 -9.58 -6.04
N SER A 55 -16.31 -9.36 -7.33
CA SER A 55 -16.90 -10.40 -8.18
C SER A 55 -15.89 -11.49 -8.58
N CYS A 56 -14.59 -11.20 -8.42
CA CYS A 56 -13.52 -12.15 -8.65
C CYS A 56 -13.14 -12.84 -7.34
N HIS A 57 -13.26 -14.18 -7.25
CA HIS A 57 -13.02 -14.93 -6.00
C HIS A 57 -11.67 -14.63 -5.33
N ILE A 58 -10.64 -14.31 -6.12
CA ILE A 58 -9.27 -14.08 -5.63
C ILE A 58 -9.16 -12.75 -4.87
N MET A 59 -10.12 -11.85 -5.08
CA MET A 59 -10.18 -10.55 -4.45
C MET A 59 -11.05 -10.53 -3.19
N ASN A 60 -11.86 -11.56 -2.92
CA ASN A 60 -12.84 -11.52 -1.83
C ASN A 60 -12.19 -11.23 -0.46
N SER A 61 -11.11 -11.92 -0.11
CA SER A 61 -10.39 -11.67 1.15
C SER A 61 -9.79 -10.26 1.23
N TYR A 62 -9.32 -9.74 0.11
CA TYR A 62 -8.79 -8.37 0.02
C TYR A 62 -9.91 -7.32 0.13
N TYR A 63 -11.07 -7.60 -0.47
CA TYR A 63 -12.25 -6.77 -0.34
C TYR A 63 -12.75 -6.76 1.11
N ASP A 64 -12.88 -7.93 1.74
CA ASP A 64 -13.34 -8.04 3.12
C ASP A 64 -12.41 -7.30 4.09
N SER A 65 -11.10 -7.49 3.96
CA SER A 65 -10.11 -6.75 4.77
C SER A 65 -10.11 -5.24 4.46
N TRP A 66 -10.41 -4.84 3.23
CA TRP A 66 -10.49 -3.43 2.85
C TRP A 66 -11.68 -2.74 3.51
N THR A 67 -12.84 -3.41 3.63
CA THR A 67 -14.05 -2.83 4.26
C THR A 67 -13.86 -2.45 5.74
N HIS A 68 -12.85 -2.99 6.41
CA HIS A 68 -12.52 -2.70 7.81
C HIS A 68 -11.30 -1.76 7.95
N SER A 69 -10.65 -1.39 6.84
CA SER A 69 -9.45 -0.57 6.84
C SER A 69 -9.75 0.92 7.04
N SER A 70 -8.72 1.70 7.33
CA SER A 70 -8.81 3.18 7.39
C SER A 70 -9.15 3.84 6.04
N HIS A 71 -9.18 3.09 4.95
CA HIS A 71 -9.47 3.56 3.58
C HIS A 71 -10.68 2.83 2.96
N ALA A 72 -11.60 2.32 3.79
CA ALA A 72 -12.79 1.58 3.34
C ALA A 72 -13.77 2.42 2.48
N ASP A 73 -13.57 3.74 2.40
CA ASP A 73 -14.32 4.68 1.57
C ASP A 73 -13.61 5.02 0.24
N VAL A 74 -12.36 4.58 0.06
CA VAL A 74 -11.55 4.81 -1.14
C VAL A 74 -11.64 3.63 -2.10
N LYS A 75 -11.95 3.88 -3.38
CA LYS A 75 -12.05 2.80 -4.38
C LYS A 75 -10.69 2.12 -4.57
N CYS A 76 -10.69 0.81 -4.80
CA CYS A 76 -9.46 0.03 -4.99
C CYS A 76 -8.51 0.64 -6.05
N LEU A 77 -9.06 1.09 -7.18
CA LEU A 77 -8.27 1.68 -8.26
C LEU A 77 -7.72 3.07 -7.93
N GLU A 78 -8.15 3.74 -6.87
CA GLU A 78 -7.54 5.01 -6.48
C GLU A 78 -6.13 4.80 -5.93
N CYS A 79 -5.86 3.66 -5.29
CA CYS A 79 -4.52 3.25 -4.88
C CYS A 79 -3.80 2.45 -5.97
N HIS A 80 -4.46 1.44 -6.55
CA HIS A 80 -3.84 0.47 -7.45
C HIS A 80 -3.62 0.96 -8.89
N LEU A 81 -4.24 2.06 -9.29
CA LEU A 81 -3.96 2.73 -10.57
C LEU A 81 -2.99 3.89 -10.31
N GLN A 82 -2.05 4.15 -11.21
CA GLN A 82 -1.28 5.41 -11.13
C GLN A 82 -2.16 6.58 -11.59
N PRO A 83 -2.10 7.77 -10.96
CA PRO A 83 -2.84 8.94 -11.45
C PRO A 83 -2.39 9.34 -12.87
N GLY A 84 -3.31 10.00 -13.58
CA GLY A 84 -3.09 10.50 -14.93
C GLY A 84 -3.51 9.54 -16.04
N PHE A 85 -3.55 10.06 -17.27
CA PHE A 85 -4.10 9.35 -18.43
C PHE A 85 -3.31 8.08 -18.79
N ALA A 86 -1.97 8.16 -18.74
CA ALA A 86 -1.11 7.01 -19.00
C ALA A 86 -1.29 5.89 -17.96
N GLY A 87 -1.46 6.27 -16.68
CA GLY A 87 -1.75 5.34 -15.60
C GLY A 87 -3.09 4.64 -15.81
N LEU A 88 -4.13 5.39 -16.17
CA LEU A 88 -5.46 4.86 -16.52
C LEU A 88 -5.39 3.83 -17.64
N ILE A 89 -4.74 4.16 -18.76
CA ILE A 89 -4.62 3.22 -19.89
C ILE A 89 -3.89 1.96 -19.47
N LYS A 90 -2.70 2.09 -18.85
CA LYS A 90 -1.88 0.95 -18.43
C LYS A 90 -2.65 0.04 -17.48
N GLY A 91 -3.30 0.61 -16.46
CA GLY A 91 -4.05 -0.19 -15.50
C GLY A 91 -5.30 -0.82 -16.09
N LYS A 92 -5.98 -0.20 -17.06
CA LYS A 92 -7.10 -0.84 -17.75
C LYS A 92 -6.66 -1.99 -18.67
N ILE A 93 -5.51 -1.85 -19.36
CA ILE A 93 -4.92 -2.97 -20.13
C ILE A 93 -4.53 -4.12 -19.20
N ASN A 94 -3.82 -3.82 -18.11
CA ASN A 94 -3.41 -4.83 -17.13
C ASN A 94 -4.62 -5.49 -16.45
N GLY A 95 -5.63 -4.71 -16.06
CA GLY A 95 -6.85 -5.21 -15.45
C GLY A 95 -7.65 -6.10 -16.40
N LEU A 96 -7.69 -5.78 -17.70
CA LEU A 96 -8.29 -6.65 -18.71
C LEU A 96 -7.53 -7.97 -18.84
N ALA A 97 -6.20 -7.94 -18.86
CA ALA A 97 -5.38 -9.15 -18.88
C ALA A 97 -5.64 -10.01 -17.64
N GLN A 98 -5.69 -9.42 -16.45
CA GLN A 98 -6.01 -10.12 -15.21
C GLN A 98 -7.43 -10.70 -15.21
N ALA A 99 -8.42 -9.98 -15.76
CA ALA A 99 -9.78 -10.48 -15.89
C ALA A 99 -9.84 -11.70 -16.83
N ILE A 100 -9.08 -11.68 -17.94
CA ILE A 100 -8.94 -12.83 -18.84
C ILE A 100 -8.27 -13.99 -18.12
N ASP A 101 -7.12 -13.76 -17.46
CA ASP A 101 -6.41 -14.80 -16.70
C ASP A 101 -7.30 -15.41 -15.62
N CYS A 102 -8.11 -14.60 -14.92
CA CYS A 102 -9.11 -15.07 -13.95
C CYS A 102 -10.20 -15.91 -14.61
N ALA A 103 -10.71 -15.50 -15.77
CA ALA A 103 -11.76 -16.23 -16.48
C ALA A 103 -11.28 -17.59 -17.01
N VAL A 104 -10.01 -17.70 -17.40
CA VAL A 104 -9.42 -18.95 -17.92
C VAL A 104 -8.67 -19.77 -16.87
N GLY A 105 -8.66 -19.35 -15.60
CA GLY A 105 -8.03 -20.07 -14.50
C GLY A 105 -6.49 -19.99 -14.47
N ARG A 106 -5.90 -18.99 -15.11
CA ARG A 106 -4.45 -18.71 -15.13
C ARG A 106 -4.03 -17.73 -14.02
N VAL A 107 -4.68 -17.78 -12.86
CA VAL A 107 -4.33 -16.89 -11.73
C VAL A 107 -3.36 -17.59 -10.79
N GLY A 108 -2.31 -16.86 -10.39
CA GLY A 108 -1.43 -17.29 -9.31
C GLY A 108 -2.17 -17.28 -7.98
N THR A 109 -1.58 -17.91 -6.95
CA THR A 109 -2.20 -18.02 -5.62
C THR A 109 -2.01 -16.77 -4.75
N LYS A 110 -1.13 -15.84 -5.16
CA LYS A 110 -0.79 -14.63 -4.39
C LYS A 110 -0.67 -13.42 -5.32
N PRO A 111 -1.76 -12.66 -5.53
CA PRO A 111 -1.68 -11.37 -6.19
C PRO A 111 -0.73 -10.45 -5.42
N ASN A 112 0.23 -9.85 -6.13
CA ASN A 112 1.04 -8.76 -5.61
C ASN A 112 0.74 -7.52 -6.45
N ALA A 113 0.51 -6.39 -5.79
CA ALA A 113 0.36 -5.11 -6.44
C ALA A 113 1.21 -4.06 -5.72
N THR A 114 2.14 -3.48 -6.47
CA THR A 114 2.96 -2.36 -6.00
C THR A 114 2.19 -1.06 -6.15
N ILE A 115 1.94 -0.37 -5.04
CA ILE A 115 1.35 0.97 -5.02
C ILE A 115 2.46 1.99 -5.18
N LYS A 116 2.32 2.91 -6.15
CA LYS A 116 3.27 4.02 -6.33
C LYS A 116 2.87 5.18 -5.43
N ASP A 117 3.84 5.89 -4.85
CA ASP A 117 3.59 7.05 -3.97
C ASP A 117 2.71 8.13 -4.61
N ALA A 118 2.80 8.30 -5.93
CA ALA A 118 1.94 9.19 -6.68
C ALA A 118 0.44 8.90 -6.47
N SER A 119 0.05 7.65 -6.19
CA SER A 119 -1.33 7.29 -5.86
C SER A 119 -1.76 7.80 -4.49
N CYS A 120 -0.86 7.76 -3.50
CA CYS A 120 -1.12 8.28 -2.16
C CYS A 120 -1.10 9.82 -2.13
N LEU A 121 -0.22 10.43 -2.93
CA LEU A 121 0.04 11.87 -2.97
C LEU A 121 -0.81 12.63 -4.00
N ARG A 122 -1.98 12.08 -4.36
CA ARG A 122 -2.95 12.78 -5.22
C ARG A 122 -3.55 13.96 -4.47
N SER A 123 -4.03 14.95 -5.22
CA SER A 123 -4.61 16.19 -4.66
C SER A 123 -5.71 15.94 -3.63
N GLU A 124 -6.51 14.90 -3.81
CA GLU A 124 -7.65 14.57 -2.95
C GLU A 124 -7.30 13.63 -1.79
N CYS A 125 -6.04 13.19 -1.66
CA CYS A 125 -5.62 12.18 -0.69
C CYS A 125 -4.66 12.78 0.35
N HIS A 126 -3.35 12.61 0.20
CA HIS A 126 -2.35 13.12 1.14
C HIS A 126 -1.46 14.18 0.50
N SER A 127 -1.11 15.22 1.27
CA SER A 127 -0.05 16.15 0.88
C SER A 127 1.23 15.90 1.66
N THR A 128 2.37 15.88 0.96
CA THR A 128 3.68 15.71 1.61
C THR A 128 3.96 16.82 2.62
N SER A 129 3.51 18.05 2.34
CA SER A 129 3.67 19.19 3.24
C SER A 129 2.96 19.01 4.57
N GLU A 130 1.74 18.47 4.57
CA GLU A 130 0.99 18.24 5.82
C GLU A 130 1.58 17.07 6.60
N LEU A 131 1.93 15.98 5.90
CA LEU A 131 2.57 14.81 6.50
C LEU A 131 3.92 15.16 7.13
N ALA A 132 4.73 15.98 6.46
CA ALA A 132 6.04 16.41 6.93
C ALA A 132 5.97 17.49 8.03
N ALA A 133 4.83 18.15 8.23
CA ALA A 133 4.73 19.28 9.14
C ALA A 133 4.91 18.90 10.62
N LYS A 134 4.46 17.70 11.01
CA LYS A 134 4.44 17.28 12.42
C LYS A 134 4.79 15.81 12.60
N PRO A 135 5.62 15.49 13.62
CA PRO A 135 5.76 14.12 14.08
C PRO A 135 4.43 13.57 14.60
N ILE A 136 4.22 12.27 14.40
CA ILE A 136 3.08 11.51 14.89
C ILE A 136 3.53 10.50 15.93
N ASP A 137 2.57 9.99 16.71
CA ASP A 137 2.77 8.83 17.57
C ASP A 137 2.30 7.57 16.84
N CYS A 138 3.20 6.63 16.63
CA CYS A 138 2.95 5.34 16.04
C CYS A 138 3.13 4.29 17.15
N ASN A 139 2.07 4.01 17.89
CA ASN A 139 2.04 3.04 18.98
C ASN A 139 3.14 3.28 20.05
N GLY A 140 3.29 4.52 20.51
CA GLY A 140 4.31 4.92 21.49
C GLY A 140 5.69 5.23 20.90
N VAL A 141 5.87 5.08 19.58
CA VAL A 141 7.04 5.52 18.84
C VAL A 141 6.78 6.87 18.18
N ARG A 142 7.65 7.86 18.46
CA ARG A 142 7.65 9.13 17.76
C ARG A 142 8.17 8.93 16.34
N PHE A 143 7.30 9.16 15.36
CA PHE A 143 7.62 9.03 13.94
C PHE A 143 7.50 10.37 13.23
N ALA A 144 8.40 10.65 12.29
CA ALA A 144 8.39 11.91 11.54
C ALA A 144 8.57 11.63 10.03
N HIS A 145 7.55 11.94 9.23
CA HIS A 145 7.55 11.66 7.80
C HIS A 145 8.64 12.44 7.04
N ASP A 146 9.01 13.65 7.47
CA ASP A 146 10.06 14.47 6.84
C ASP A 146 11.44 13.79 6.86
N LYS A 147 11.66 12.87 7.81
CA LYS A 147 12.89 12.09 7.93
C LYS A 147 12.89 10.81 7.09
N HIS A 148 11.74 10.40 6.54
CA HIS A 148 11.58 9.10 5.89
C HIS A 148 11.16 9.22 4.42
N ILE A 149 10.18 10.07 4.10
CA ILE A 149 9.66 10.18 2.73
C ILE A 149 10.76 10.65 1.77
N ASP A 150 10.86 9.98 0.62
CA ASP A 150 11.83 10.24 -0.46
C ASP A 150 13.30 10.19 0.01
N LYS A 151 13.58 9.39 1.04
CA LYS A 151 14.94 9.10 1.50
C LYS A 151 15.38 7.73 1.00
N VAL A 152 16.69 7.58 0.88
CA VAL A 152 17.35 6.30 0.64
C VAL A 152 18.18 5.98 1.88
N VAL A 153 17.90 4.84 2.52
CA VAL A 153 18.62 4.37 3.71
C VAL A 153 19.20 3.02 3.39
N ASP A 154 20.54 2.91 3.41
CA ASP A 154 21.25 1.66 3.08
C ASP A 154 20.72 1.00 1.79
N GLY A 155 20.61 1.77 0.71
CA GLY A 155 20.12 1.31 -0.60
C GLY A 155 18.60 1.11 -0.72
N ILE A 156 17.86 1.18 0.39
CA ILE A 156 16.40 1.08 0.39
C ILE A 156 15.80 2.46 0.12
N ARG A 157 15.12 2.63 -1.01
CA ARG A 157 14.25 3.79 -1.23
C ARG A 157 12.98 3.65 -0.39
N ILE A 158 12.75 4.62 0.49
CA ILE A 158 11.55 4.65 1.32
C ILE A 158 10.39 5.20 0.50
N THR A 159 9.34 4.41 0.41
CA THR A 159 8.05 4.73 -0.23
C THR A 159 6.94 4.65 0.81
N CYS A 160 5.74 5.14 0.47
CA CYS A 160 4.57 4.96 1.34
C CYS A 160 4.33 3.47 1.64
N GLY A 161 4.49 2.63 0.62
CA GLY A 161 4.34 1.17 0.67
C GLY A 161 5.37 0.44 1.55
N THR A 162 6.47 1.11 1.91
CA THR A 162 7.52 0.52 2.76
C THR A 162 7.03 0.31 4.19
N CYS A 163 6.26 1.27 4.72
CA CYS A 163 5.69 1.17 6.06
C CYS A 163 4.20 0.86 6.01
N HIS A 164 3.46 1.43 5.05
CA HIS A 164 2.05 1.11 4.89
C HIS A 164 1.88 -0.07 3.93
N SER A 165 1.52 -1.24 4.45
CA SER A 165 1.55 -2.49 3.69
C SER A 165 0.48 -3.47 4.18
N HIS A 166 0.40 -4.64 3.53
CA HIS A 166 -0.51 -5.74 3.88
C HIS A 166 0.23 -6.88 4.60
N PHE A 167 1.12 -6.55 5.55
CA PHE A 167 1.91 -7.55 6.27
C PHE A 167 1.46 -7.78 7.72
N GLU A 168 0.89 -6.77 8.37
CA GLU A 168 0.52 -6.84 9.79
C GLU A 168 -1.00 -6.84 9.99
N GLY A 169 -1.51 -7.93 10.56
CA GLY A 169 -2.92 -8.07 10.96
C GLY A 169 -3.84 -8.56 9.84
N ASN A 170 -5.14 -8.27 9.99
CA ASN A 170 -6.19 -8.66 9.04
C ASN A 170 -6.60 -7.50 8.11
N ASP A 171 -5.94 -6.35 8.23
CA ASP A 171 -6.29 -5.14 7.50
C ASP A 171 -5.65 -5.16 6.11
N HIS A 172 -6.40 -4.67 5.11
CA HIS A 172 -5.91 -4.62 3.74
C HIS A 172 -4.66 -3.72 3.61
N PHE A 173 -4.60 -2.67 4.42
CA PHE A 173 -3.53 -1.69 4.38
C PHE A 173 -3.42 -1.00 5.74
N SER A 174 -2.30 -1.23 6.41
CA SER A 174 -2.00 -0.70 7.74
C SER A 174 -0.51 -0.36 7.83
N VAL A 175 -0.08 0.28 8.91
CA VAL A 175 1.35 0.45 9.17
C VAL A 175 1.89 -0.88 9.70
N ASP A 176 2.88 -1.46 9.00
CA ASP A 176 3.69 -2.57 9.50
C ASP A 176 4.79 -2.02 10.41
N HIS A 177 4.64 -2.24 11.70
CA HIS A 177 5.58 -1.75 12.70
C HIS A 177 6.95 -2.44 12.61
N ASN A 178 7.02 -3.61 11.96
CA ASN A 178 8.29 -4.30 11.78
C ASN A 178 9.21 -3.59 10.78
N ALA A 179 8.64 -2.78 9.87
CA ALA A 179 9.40 -2.00 8.89
C ALA A 179 10.43 -1.06 9.54
N CYS A 180 10.15 -0.57 10.76
CA CYS A 180 11.09 0.26 11.52
C CYS A 180 12.42 -0.47 11.78
N PHE A 181 12.36 -1.76 12.12
CA PHE A 181 13.52 -2.54 12.50
C PHE A 181 14.39 -2.92 11.29
N VAL A 182 13.79 -3.04 10.11
CA VAL A 182 14.48 -3.42 8.87
C VAL A 182 15.66 -2.50 8.56
N CYS A 183 15.52 -1.19 8.80
CA CYS A 183 16.57 -0.20 8.54
C CYS A 183 17.33 0.20 9.82
N HIS A 184 16.61 0.45 10.92
CA HIS A 184 17.23 1.01 12.14
C HIS A 184 18.10 0.00 12.89
N PHE A 185 17.88 -1.30 12.70
CA PHE A 185 18.67 -2.39 13.28
C PHE A 185 19.55 -3.09 12.24
N LEU A 186 19.50 -2.65 10.97
CA LEU A 186 20.30 -3.22 9.89
C LEU A 186 21.79 -3.02 10.16
N GLY A 187 22.59 -4.08 10.10
CA GLY A 187 24.03 -3.98 10.30
C GLY A 187 24.45 -3.67 11.75
N GLY A 188 23.54 -3.83 12.72
CA GLY A 188 23.87 -3.95 14.14
C GLY A 188 24.66 -5.23 14.42
N SER A 189 25.85 -5.35 13.85
CA SER A 189 26.81 -6.39 14.18
C SER A 189 27.49 -6.04 15.51
N GLU A 190 27.85 -7.05 16.31
CA GLU A 190 28.61 -6.91 17.56
C GLU A 190 29.85 -6.00 17.42
N THR A 191 30.39 -5.86 16.20
CA THR A 191 31.54 -5.01 15.87
C THR A 191 31.30 -3.50 15.94
N ALA A 192 30.06 -3.02 15.87
CA ALA A 192 29.74 -1.57 15.92
C ALA A 192 29.42 -1.07 17.33
N GLY A 193 29.25 -1.97 18.31
CA GLY A 193 29.01 -1.63 19.72
C GLY A 193 27.67 -0.97 20.04
N ARG A 194 26.72 -0.92 19.08
CA ARG A 194 25.36 -0.37 19.29
C ARG A 194 24.34 -1.23 18.56
N PRO A 195 23.25 -1.67 19.22
CA PRO A 195 22.25 -2.53 18.58
C PRO A 195 21.33 -1.81 17.58
N VAL A 196 21.29 -0.47 17.61
CA VAL A 196 20.43 0.39 16.79
C VAL A 196 21.25 1.54 16.22
N LYS A 197 21.00 1.93 14.96
CA LYS A 197 21.67 3.06 14.30
C LYS A 197 21.26 4.43 14.88
N THR A 198 20.06 4.52 15.44
CA THR A 198 19.49 5.73 16.04
C THR A 198 19.48 5.68 17.56
N ASN A 199 19.50 6.84 18.21
CA ASN A 199 19.33 6.94 19.67
C ASN A 199 17.94 6.40 20.09
N CYS A 200 17.86 5.73 21.25
CA CYS A 200 16.62 5.13 21.76
C CYS A 200 15.48 6.15 21.86
N GLN A 201 15.77 7.36 22.35
CA GLN A 201 14.82 8.47 22.50
C GLN A 201 14.45 9.15 21.18
N GLY A 202 15.14 8.82 20.08
CA GLY A 202 14.75 9.25 18.75
C GLY A 202 13.42 8.63 18.32
N CYS A 203 13.13 7.43 18.84
CA CYS A 203 11.93 6.67 18.56
C CYS A 203 11.04 6.55 19.81
N HIS A 204 11.57 6.17 20.97
CA HIS A 204 10.77 5.93 22.17
C HIS A 204 10.57 7.20 23.01
N LYS A 205 9.33 7.41 23.46
CA LYS A 205 9.06 8.32 24.57
C LYS A 205 9.58 7.71 25.87
N VAL A 206 10.19 8.55 26.71
CA VAL A 206 10.59 8.15 28.06
C VAL A 206 9.32 7.99 28.89
N PRO A 207 9.12 6.87 29.61
CA PRO A 207 7.94 6.69 30.44
C PRO A 207 7.90 7.70 31.59
N ASP A 208 6.79 8.42 31.73
CA ASP A 208 6.60 9.42 32.80
C ASP A 208 6.20 8.80 34.15
N GLN A 209 5.94 7.49 34.18
CA GLN A 209 5.48 6.79 35.38
C GLN A 209 6.65 6.27 36.21
N VAL A 210 6.56 6.48 37.53
CA VAL A 210 7.48 5.89 38.50
C VAL A 210 7.14 4.41 38.70
N ILE A 211 8.05 3.54 38.27
CA ILE A 211 7.90 2.09 38.42
C ILE A 211 8.47 1.67 39.78
N ARG A 212 7.78 0.76 40.49
CA ARG A 212 8.32 0.12 41.69
C ARG A 212 8.69 -1.33 41.40
N ARG A 213 9.97 -1.68 41.57
CA ARG A 213 10.46 -3.06 41.56
C ARG A 213 11.01 -3.40 42.94
N GLY A 214 10.20 -4.08 43.75
CA GLY A 214 10.53 -4.34 45.16
C GLY A 214 10.66 -3.03 45.93
N PHE A 215 11.83 -2.81 46.54
CA PHE A 215 12.15 -1.59 47.30
C PHE A 215 12.70 -0.45 46.44
N VAL A 216 12.95 -0.69 45.14
CA VAL A 216 13.53 0.31 44.24
C VAL A 216 12.42 1.06 43.52
N LYS A 217 12.43 2.40 43.65
CA LYS A 217 11.64 3.31 42.81
C LYS A 217 12.48 3.70 41.61
N ILE A 218 11.93 3.51 40.41
CA ILE A 218 12.57 3.82 39.14
C ILE A 218 11.76 4.93 38.49
N ASP A 219 12.31 6.13 38.48
CA ASP A 219 11.81 7.26 37.71
C ASP A 219 12.70 7.47 36.50
N HIS A 220 12.18 7.21 35.29
CA HIS A 220 13.00 7.28 34.08
C HIS A 220 13.52 8.69 33.81
N SER A 221 12.81 9.76 34.22
CA SER A 221 13.28 11.13 33.97
C SER A 221 14.58 11.40 34.71
N ASP A 222 14.75 10.84 35.92
CA ASP A 222 15.98 10.98 36.70
C ASP A 222 17.15 10.30 35.97
N PHE A 223 16.98 9.04 35.54
CA PHE A 223 18.04 8.30 34.85
C PHE A 223 18.41 8.93 33.50
N VAL A 224 17.43 9.49 32.78
CA VAL A 224 17.68 10.24 31.54
C VAL A 224 18.44 11.53 31.82
N SER A 225 18.13 12.24 32.92
CA SER A 225 18.86 13.46 33.31
C SER A 225 20.35 13.21 33.56
N TYR A 226 20.69 12.03 34.08
CA TYR A 226 22.07 11.58 34.29
C TYR A 226 22.72 10.93 33.06
N LYS A 227 22.01 10.88 31.92
CA LYS A 227 22.45 10.24 30.67
C LYS A 227 22.81 8.76 30.86
N ALA A 228 22.08 8.03 31.72
CA ALA A 228 22.25 6.60 31.86
C ALA A 228 21.98 5.89 30.51
N SER A 229 22.83 4.93 30.12
CA SER A 229 22.60 4.13 28.91
C SER A 229 21.36 3.26 29.09
N CYS A 230 20.46 3.28 28.12
CA CYS A 230 19.22 2.51 28.19
C CYS A 230 19.52 1.01 28.10
N GLU A 231 20.33 0.65 27.11
CA GLU A 231 20.72 -0.69 26.71
C GLU A 231 21.76 -1.33 27.63
N GLU A 232 22.69 -0.59 28.24
CA GLU A 232 23.66 -1.18 29.16
C GLU A 232 23.16 -1.24 30.61
N SER A 233 22.30 -0.29 31.02
CA SER A 233 21.89 -0.19 32.42
C SER A 233 20.69 -1.07 32.76
N CYS A 234 19.66 -1.10 31.89
CA CYS A 234 18.36 -1.71 32.24
C CYS A 234 17.73 -2.55 31.12
N HIS A 235 17.88 -2.18 29.84
CA HIS A 235 17.23 -2.82 28.70
C HIS A 235 18.13 -3.81 27.93
N LYS A 236 19.23 -4.26 28.54
CA LYS A 236 20.26 -5.11 27.90
C LYS A 236 19.77 -6.40 27.27
N ARG A 237 18.70 -6.99 27.81
CA ARG A 237 18.14 -8.26 27.35
C ARG A 237 16.94 -8.12 26.43
N GLU A 238 16.37 -6.91 26.38
CA GLU A 238 15.19 -6.58 25.57
C GLU A 238 15.58 -6.16 24.15
N VAL A 239 16.81 -5.69 23.97
CA VAL A 239 17.33 -5.26 22.67
C VAL A 239 18.37 -6.28 22.20
N ARG A 240 18.06 -7.02 21.12
CA ARG A 240 18.99 -7.96 20.50
C ARG A 240 19.22 -7.60 19.03
N PRO A 241 20.47 -7.66 18.54
CA PRO A 241 20.74 -7.60 17.11
C PRO A 241 20.27 -8.91 16.48
N ALA A 242 19.06 -8.95 15.95
CA ALA A 242 18.55 -10.11 15.23
C ALA A 242 18.16 -9.67 13.82
N SER A 243 19.15 -9.57 12.93
CA SER A 243 18.91 -9.37 11.50
C SER A 243 19.40 -10.55 10.67
N GLN A 244 19.22 -11.79 11.17
CA GLN A 244 19.46 -13.00 10.37
C GLN A 244 18.13 -13.47 9.78
N VAL A 245 18.02 -13.38 8.46
CA VAL A 245 16.88 -13.92 7.71
C VAL A 245 17.23 -15.35 7.30
N GLU A 246 16.40 -16.31 7.67
CA GLU A 246 16.57 -17.69 7.23
C GLU A 246 16.35 -17.80 5.71
N GLY A 247 17.20 -18.57 5.02
CA GLY A 247 17.12 -18.71 3.56
C GLY A 247 15.81 -19.31 3.04
N THR A 248 15.04 -19.97 3.91
CA THR A 248 13.69 -20.47 3.62
C THR A 248 12.68 -19.35 3.33
N VAL A 249 12.89 -18.16 3.88
CA VAL A 249 12.03 -16.98 3.63
C VAL A 249 12.06 -16.59 2.15
N CYS A 250 13.21 -16.73 1.49
CA CYS A 250 13.39 -16.44 0.06
C CYS A 250 12.50 -17.34 -0.81
N LEU A 251 12.24 -18.57 -0.37
CA LEU A 251 11.42 -19.56 -1.08
C LEU A 251 9.92 -19.25 -1.06
N ASN A 252 9.49 -18.23 -0.31
CA ASN A 252 8.11 -17.77 -0.35
C ASN A 252 7.74 -17.10 -1.69
N CYS A 253 8.76 -16.62 -2.43
CA CYS A 253 8.59 -15.90 -3.69
C CYS A 253 9.51 -16.43 -4.82
N HIS A 254 10.66 -17.02 -4.51
CA HIS A 254 11.58 -17.60 -5.49
C HIS A 254 11.48 -19.13 -5.50
N ASP A 255 11.35 -19.74 -6.68
CA ASP A 255 11.56 -21.18 -6.84
C ASP A 255 13.07 -21.49 -6.94
N PHE A 256 13.45 -22.72 -6.57
CA PHE A 256 14.85 -23.18 -6.44
C PHE A 256 15.77 -22.71 -7.58
N GLY A 257 16.82 -21.95 -7.21
CA GLY A 257 17.96 -21.69 -8.10
C GLY A 257 18.29 -20.22 -8.31
N LYS A 258 18.85 -19.58 -7.28
CA LYS A 258 20.09 -18.76 -7.26
C LYS A 258 20.00 -17.72 -6.14
N PRO A 259 20.64 -17.94 -4.98
CA PRO A 259 21.32 -16.83 -4.36
C PRO A 259 22.60 -16.63 -5.18
N ALA A 260 22.68 -15.53 -5.93
CA ALA A 260 24.01 -14.94 -6.07
C ALA A 260 24.48 -14.61 -4.64
N ASP A 261 25.79 -14.64 -4.38
CA ASP A 261 26.40 -14.17 -3.13
C ASP A 261 26.24 -12.64 -3.01
N ALA A 262 25.00 -12.18 -3.04
CA ALA A 262 24.61 -10.80 -2.99
C ALA A 262 24.61 -10.39 -1.53
N ASN A 263 25.34 -9.32 -1.22
CA ASN A 263 25.29 -8.74 0.11
C ASN A 263 23.88 -8.14 0.36
N SER A 264 23.56 -7.85 1.62
CA SER A 264 22.23 -7.35 2.02
C SER A 264 21.81 -6.08 1.27
N LEU A 265 22.78 -5.23 0.88
CA LEU A 265 22.51 -4.01 0.13
C LEU A 265 22.02 -4.31 -1.30
N GLU A 266 22.70 -5.22 -2.00
CA GLU A 266 22.32 -5.67 -3.35
C GLU A 266 20.97 -6.40 -3.35
N LEU A 267 20.69 -7.18 -2.31
CA LEU A 267 19.38 -7.83 -2.14
C LEU A 267 18.28 -6.80 -1.91
N HIS A 268 18.49 -5.80 -1.06
CA HIS A 268 17.51 -4.73 -0.87
C HIS A 268 17.29 -3.92 -2.14
N GLU A 269 18.34 -3.54 -2.87
CA GLU A 269 18.21 -2.76 -4.10
C GLU A 269 17.39 -3.51 -5.16
N SER A 270 17.64 -4.81 -5.34
CA SER A 270 16.94 -5.64 -6.33
C SER A 270 15.46 -5.91 -6.00
N HIS A 271 15.08 -5.91 -4.72
CA HIS A 271 13.71 -6.21 -4.29
C HIS A 271 12.87 -4.97 -3.93
N THR A 272 13.50 -3.80 -3.74
CA THR A 272 12.80 -2.56 -3.38
C THR A 272 12.66 -1.56 -4.53
N ASN A 273 13.45 -1.72 -5.61
CA ASN A 273 13.25 -0.97 -6.85
C ASN A 273 12.14 -1.61 -7.69
N GLY A 274 10.89 -1.26 -7.39
CA GLY A 274 9.72 -1.71 -8.14
C GLY A 274 9.52 -1.05 -9.50
#